data_AF-A0A564YGP9-F1
#
_entry.id   AF-A0A564YGP9-F1
#
_cell.length_a   1.000
_cell.length_b   1.000
_cell.length_c   1.000
_cell.angle_alpha   90.00
_cell.angle_beta   90.00
_cell.angle_gamma   90.00
#
_symmetry.space_group_name_H-M   'P 1'
#
loop_
_entity.id
_entity.type
_entity.pdbx_description
1 polymer ?
#
loop_
_entity_poly.entity_id
_entity_poly.type
_entity_poly.pdbx_seq_one_letter_code
_entity_poly.pdbx_strand_id
1 'polypeptide(L)'
;MLQIKRQDLMQLTDTDKSLLRGMKGRYYYNNEKKLQSEITVMETTQKKAEIQCLENLGVTFLCSEYLPRKLQQKGIFPTTNH
;
A
#
# COMPACT_ATOMS: atom_id res chain seq x y z
N MET A 1 7.71 0.36 11.35
CA MET A 1 6.55 1.01 10.69
C MET A 1 7.09 1.89 9.57
N LEU A 2 6.50 1.88 8.37
CA LEU A 2 6.94 2.75 7.27
C LEU A 2 6.52 4.18 7.58
N GLN A 3 7.47 5.12 7.64
CA GLN A 3 7.19 6.51 7.97
C GLN A 3 7.25 7.38 6.70
N ILE A 4 6.16 7.44 5.96
CA ILE A 4 6.03 8.34 4.81
C ILE A 4 5.79 9.77 5.31
N LYS A 5 6.50 10.75 4.75
CA LYS A 5 6.33 12.16 5.13
C LYS A 5 4.92 12.62 4.71
N ARG A 6 4.29 13.45 5.53
CA ARG A 6 2.93 13.97 5.26
C ARG A 6 2.81 14.67 3.91
N GLN A 7 3.87 15.35 3.47
CA GLN A 7 3.92 16.05 2.19
C GLN A 7 3.85 15.10 0.98
N ASP A 8 4.24 13.84 1.16
CA ASP A 8 4.20 12.81 0.10
C ASP A 8 2.82 12.11 0.02
N LEU A 9 1.91 12.44 0.96
CA LEU A 9 0.54 11.93 0.98
C LEU A 9 -0.40 12.89 0.27
N MET A 10 -0.92 12.45 -0.87
CA MET A 10 -1.91 13.17 -1.64
C MET A 10 -3.33 12.85 -1.16
N GLN A 11 -4.23 13.82 -1.31
CA GLN A 11 -5.65 13.59 -1.09
C GLN A 11 -6.23 12.74 -2.22
N LEU A 12 -7.18 11.85 -1.91
CA LEU A 12 -7.96 11.18 -2.95
C LEU A 12 -8.79 12.19 -3.74
N THR A 13 -8.71 12.08 -5.06
CA THR A 13 -9.56 12.80 -6.00
C THR A 13 -10.92 12.13 -6.12
N ASP A 14 -11.90 12.80 -6.73
CA ASP A 14 -13.20 12.19 -6.99
C ASP A 14 -13.13 11.03 -7.99
N THR A 15 -12.16 11.06 -8.90
CA THR A 15 -11.83 9.93 -9.78
C THR A 15 -11.37 8.73 -8.97
N ASP A 16 -10.47 8.91 -7.99
CA ASP A 16 -10.01 7.82 -7.13
C ASP A 16 -11.17 7.22 -6.33
N LYS A 17 -12.02 8.07 -5.75
CA LYS A 17 -13.22 7.63 -5.00
C LYS A 17 -14.18 6.85 -5.89
N SER A 18 -14.38 7.28 -7.13
CA SER A 18 -15.23 6.59 -8.10
C SER A 18 -14.67 5.22 -8.46
N LEU A 19 -13.35 5.12 -8.63
CA LEU A 19 -12.66 3.85 -8.83
C LEU A 19 -12.82 2.90 -7.63
N LEU A 20 -12.65 3.40 -6.41
CA LEU A 20 -12.84 2.59 -5.19
C LEU A 20 -14.26 2.04 -5.09
N ARG A 21 -15.29 2.84 -5.40
CA ARG A 21 -16.68 2.36 -5.48
C ARG A 21 -16.83 1.27 -6.54
N GLY A 22 -16.23 1.45 -7.71
CA GLY A 22 -16.23 0.44 -8.78
C GLY A 22 -15.55 -0.86 -8.36
N MET A 23 -14.45 -0.81 -7.61
CA MET A 23 -13.74 -1.99 -7.12
C MET A 23 -14.61 -2.83 -6.17
N LYS A 24 -15.44 -2.18 -5.34
CA LYS A 24 -16.37 -2.87 -4.42
C LYS A 24 -17.45 -3.69 -5.13
N GLY A 25 -17.79 -3.32 -6.38
CA GLY A 25 -18.77 -4.05 -7.19
C GLY A 25 -18.20 -5.28 -7.91
N ARG A 26 -16.89 -5.56 -7.82
CA ARG A 26 -16.25 -6.66 -8.55
C ARG A 26 -16.48 -8.00 -7.86
N TYR A 27 -16.63 -9.08 -8.64
CA TYR A 27 -16.96 -10.41 -8.14
C TYR A 27 -16.01 -10.93 -7.05
N TYR A 28 -14.71 -10.62 -7.15
CA TYR A 28 -13.70 -11.06 -6.20
C TYR A 28 -13.71 -10.27 -4.89
N TYR A 29 -14.29 -9.08 -4.87
CA TYR A 29 -14.21 -8.18 -3.71
C TYR A 29 -14.81 -8.81 -2.46
N ASN A 30 -15.94 -9.50 -2.60
CA ASN A 30 -16.66 -10.09 -1.47
C ASN A 30 -15.91 -11.26 -0.80
N ASN A 31 -15.00 -11.91 -1.53
CA ASN A 31 -14.24 -13.05 -1.01
C ASN A 31 -12.85 -12.64 -0.48
N GLU A 32 -12.37 -11.45 -0.84
CA GLU A 32 -11.03 -10.97 -0.49
C GLU A 32 -11.04 -10.05 0.75
N LYS A 33 -11.14 -10.63 1.96
CA LYS A 33 -11.18 -9.88 3.23
C LYS A 33 -10.04 -8.87 3.40
N LYS A 34 -8.83 -9.21 2.93
CA LYS A 34 -7.67 -8.32 3.00
C LYS A 34 -7.88 -7.08 2.14
N LEU A 35 -8.37 -7.26 0.91
CA LEU A 35 -8.67 -6.16 0.00
C LEU A 35 -9.75 -5.24 0.57
N GLN A 36 -10.81 -5.80 1.18
CA GLN A 36 -11.86 -5.01 1.82
C GLN A 36 -11.31 -4.11 2.93
N SER A 37 -10.45 -4.66 3.78
CA SER A 37 -9.78 -3.92 4.85
C SER A 37 -8.90 -2.79 4.29
N GLU A 38 -8.08 -3.09 3.28
CA GLU A 38 -7.18 -2.11 2.66
C GLU A 38 -7.95 -0.97 1.96
N ILE A 39 -9.05 -1.29 1.27
CA ILE A 39 -9.96 -0.28 0.67
C ILE A 39 -10.63 0.57 1.75
N THR A 40 -11.08 -0.03 2.85
CA THR A 40 -11.70 0.70 3.97
C THR A 40 -10.72 1.69 4.62
N VAL A 41 -9.45 1.29 4.78
CA VAL A 41 -8.39 2.20 5.27
C VAL A 41 -8.18 3.36 4.30
N MET A 42 -8.15 3.09 2.99
CA MET A 42 -7.99 4.14 1.98
C MET A 42 -9.16 5.13 1.98
N GLU A 43 -10.39 4.64 2.13
CA GLU A 43 -11.59 5.49 2.26
C GLU A 43 -11.64 6.25 3.59
N THR A 44 -11.11 5.70 4.69
CA THR A 44 -11.11 6.39 5.97
C THR A 44 -10.05 7.50 6.01
N THR A 45 -8.85 7.17 5.54
CA THR A 45 -7.72 8.12 5.54
C THR A 45 -7.85 9.17 4.44
N GLN A 46 -8.53 8.84 3.34
CA GLN A 46 -8.63 9.65 2.14
C GLN A 46 -7.26 10.07 1.58
N LYS A 47 -6.23 9.24 1.78
CA LYS A 47 -4.86 9.48 1.32
C LYS A 47 -4.41 8.43 0.30
N LYS A 48 -3.55 8.87 -0.63
CA LYS A 48 -2.75 8.02 -1.51
C LYS A 48 -1.30 8.53 -1.54
N ALA A 49 -0.38 7.68 -1.98
CA ALA A 49 1.02 8.02 -2.17
C ALA A 49 1.54 7.37 -3.44
N GLU A 50 2.46 8.04 -4.13
CA GLU A 50 3.20 7.46 -5.25
C GLU A 50 4.33 6.57 -4.73
N ILE A 51 4.76 5.59 -5.52
CA ILE A 51 5.85 4.66 -5.12
C ILE A 51 7.16 5.42 -4.86
N GLN A 52 7.42 6.48 -5.63
CA GLN A 52 8.60 7.33 -5.54
C GLN A 52 8.74 8.01 -4.17
N CYS A 53 7.67 8.11 -3.36
CA CYS A 53 7.80 8.62 -1.98
C CYS A 53 8.77 7.78 -1.12
N LEU A 54 9.02 6.53 -1.50
CA LEU A 54 9.99 5.67 -0.83
C LEU A 54 11.44 6.13 -1.04
N GLU A 55 11.74 6.84 -2.13
CA GLU A 55 13.07 7.40 -2.38
C GLU A 55 13.44 8.47 -1.34
N ASN A 56 12.43 9.13 -0.75
CA ASN A 56 12.62 10.08 0.36
C ASN A 56 13.10 9.42 1.66
N LEU A 57 13.05 8.09 1.74
CA LEU A 57 13.59 7.29 2.85
C LEU A 57 15.00 6.75 2.55
N GLY A 58 15.50 6.98 1.33
CA GLY A 58 16.79 6.52 0.85
C GLY A 58 16.68 6.10 -0.62
N VAL A 59 17.66 6.49 -1.43
CA VAL A 59 17.65 6.27 -2.89
C VAL A 59 17.45 4.80 -3.27
N THR A 60 17.95 3.87 -2.46
CA THR A 60 17.82 2.42 -2.70
C THR A 60 16.73 1.76 -1.86
N PHE A 61 16.01 2.51 -1.02
CA PHE A 61 15.13 1.98 0.04
C PHE A 61 14.06 1.02 -0.48
N LEU A 62 13.47 1.30 -1.65
CA LEU A 62 12.49 0.40 -2.27
C LEU A 62 13.06 -1.03 -2.41
N CYS A 63 14.27 -1.14 -2.96
CA CYS A 63 14.91 -2.41 -3.30
C CYS A 63 15.68 -3.04 -2.13
N SER A 64 16.31 -2.23 -1.28
CA SER A 64 17.16 -2.72 -0.19
C SER A 64 16.38 -3.03 1.10
N GLU A 65 15.25 -2.36 1.33
CA GLU A 65 14.52 -2.41 2.61
C GLU A 65 13.06 -2.82 2.43
N TYR A 66 12.31 -2.10 1.61
CA TYR A 66 10.85 -2.28 1.51
C TYR A 66 10.48 -3.63 0.89
N LEU A 67 10.99 -3.92 -0.30
CA LEU A 67 10.68 -5.17 -1.02
C LEU A 67 11.15 -6.41 -0.26
N PRO A 68 12.41 -6.52 0.23
CA PRO A 68 12.85 -7.68 0.99
C PRO A 68 11.97 -7.94 2.21
N ARG A 69 11.67 -6.90 3.00
CA ARG A 69 10.82 -7.00 4.18
C ARG A 69 9.40 -7.45 3.83
N LYS A 70 8.81 -6.90 2.77
CA LYS A 70 7.45 -7.29 2.31
C LYS A 70 7.39 -8.73 1.84
N LEU A 71 8.41 -9.19 1.10
CA LEU A 71 8.49 -10.55 0.59
C LEU A 71 8.72 -11.57 1.71
N GLN A 72 9.55 -11.23 2.72
CA GLN A 72 9.69 -12.04 3.94
C GLN A 72 8.36 -12.15 4.71
N GLN A 73 7.64 -11.04 4.92
CA GLN A 73 6.31 -11.06 5.55
C GLN A 73 5.28 -11.92 4.80
N LYS A 74 5.49 -12.12 3.50
CA LYS A 74 4.65 -12.97 2.64
C LYS A 74 5.12 -14.44 2.62
N GLY A 75 6.22 -14.77 3.30
CA GLY A 75 6.81 -16.10 3.28
C GLY A 75 7.44 -16.47 1.92
N ILE A 76 7.72 -15.49 1.07
CA ILE A 76 8.31 -15.71 -0.27
C ILE A 76 9.82 -15.83 -0.17
N PHE A 77 10.46 -14.98 0.66
CA PHE A 77 11.89 -15.10 0.93
C PHE A 77 12.17 -15.93 2.18
N PRO A 78 13.28 -16.70 2.20
CA PRO A 78 13.70 -17.40 3.40
C PRO A 78 13.96 -16.38 4.52
N THR A 79 13.45 -16.67 5.71
CA THR A 79 13.84 -15.94 6.92
C THR A 79 15.28 -16.30 7.22
N THR A 80 16.20 -15.34 7.15
CA THR A 80 17.57 -15.51 7.63
C THR A 80 17.53 -15.76 9.13
N ASN A 81 17.55 -17.02 9.53
CA ASN A 81 17.90 -17.43 10.89
C ASN A 81 19.43 -17.32 10.98
N HIS A 82 19.92 -16.26 11.62
CA HIS A 82 21.29 -16.18 12.12
C HIS A 82 21.26 -16.48 13.61
#